data_AF-A0A1Q3EWZ5-F1
#
_entry.id   AF-A0A1Q3EWZ5-F1
#
_cell.length_a   1.000
_cell.length_b   1.000
_cell.length_c   1.000
_cell.angle_alpha   90.00
_cell.angle_beta   90.00
_cell.angle_gamma   90.00
#
_symmetry.space_group_name_H-M   'P 1'
#
loop_
_entity.id
_entity.type
_entity.pdbx_description
1 polymer ?
#
loop_
_entity_poly.entity_id
_entity_poly.type
_entity_poly.pdbx_seq_one_letter_code
_entity_poly.pdbx_strand_id
1 'polypeptide(L)'
;MAKVPPRNPKYSAVDLWPPGSKGNVDFPPAAFFPVYLGNFLCQQQGELVSRVQQYFAAKGLLARMVFVRSAQNDAFRNYQDRTKLYDCLVYFTRELDALDAVKYLHRDKYHGHRLNIFPGRERLYFESDKTVDVRQLPGVTENASTESFEDKLVKITAERVVCCARNSPQRVLVEFGDHEKMMQAVEIANQDKLYLARIPTDVWKQRFIEQDVEGEIRCAKIDQHLPNILLQRALYEGRVIDVTDRTVYKPTRRAVVGDLHYVREAMRHMRELAKERQLDVKFQLLMFPDSRKQLLSIARAVRGDQKAEAFLQTYRAPWQVIKNDLILVEEQHVVLHNDVMQYMRQLVENIKRP
;
A
#
# COMPACT_ATOMS: atom_id res chain seq x y z
N MET A 1 6.33 20.16 -11.51
CA MET A 1 5.71 19.06 -10.74
C MET A 1 4.24 19.36 -10.62
N ALA A 2 3.39 18.41 -10.97
CA ALA A 2 1.97 18.55 -10.73
C ALA A 2 1.72 18.67 -9.22
N LYS A 3 0.89 19.64 -8.84
CA LYS A 3 0.48 19.87 -7.45
C LYS A 3 -0.98 19.46 -7.33
N VAL A 4 -1.25 18.48 -6.47
CA VAL A 4 -2.61 18.26 -5.99
C VAL A 4 -3.00 19.52 -5.21
N PRO A 5 -4.17 20.12 -5.47
CA PRO A 5 -4.60 21.30 -4.73
C PRO A 5 -4.52 21.03 -3.23
N PRO A 6 -3.90 21.90 -2.42
CA PRO A 6 -3.80 21.69 -0.99
C PRO A 6 -5.21 21.67 -0.41
N ARG A 7 -5.64 20.50 0.03
CA ARG A 7 -6.78 20.36 0.93
C ARG A 7 -6.21 20.31 2.32
N ASN A 8 -6.73 21.13 3.25
CA ASN A 8 -6.48 20.92 4.68
C ASN A 8 -6.86 19.47 5.00
N PRO A 9 -5.92 18.55 5.29
CA PRO A 9 -6.32 17.26 5.80
C PRO A 9 -6.44 17.40 7.30
N LYS A 10 -7.64 17.24 7.82
CA LYS A 10 -7.78 16.31 8.94
C LYS A 10 -8.24 15.01 8.32
N TYR A 11 -7.31 14.06 8.19
CA TYR A 11 -7.72 12.65 8.08
C TYR A 11 -8.41 12.33 9.41
N SER A 12 -9.65 11.87 9.38
CA SER A 12 -10.33 11.39 10.57
C SER A 12 -9.92 9.95 10.86
N ALA A 13 -10.25 9.46 12.05
CA ALA A 13 -10.06 8.04 12.39
C ALA A 13 -10.79 7.10 11.40
N VAL A 14 -11.91 7.54 10.82
CA VAL A 14 -12.70 6.79 9.83
C VAL A 14 -11.97 6.73 8.49
N ASP A 15 -11.20 7.75 8.13
CA ASP A 15 -10.42 7.72 6.90
C ASP A 15 -9.25 6.76 7.01
N LEU A 16 -8.58 6.71 8.16
CA LEU A 16 -7.52 5.72 8.39
C LEU A 16 -8.04 4.28 8.35
N TRP A 17 -9.34 4.09 8.63
CA TRP A 17 -10.03 2.80 8.72
C TRP A 17 -11.46 2.87 8.17
N PRO A 18 -11.65 2.83 6.84
CA PRO A 18 -12.97 2.93 6.23
C PRO A 18 -13.93 1.86 6.76
N PRO A 19 -15.22 2.16 6.95
CA PRO A 19 -16.22 1.16 7.32
C PRO A 19 -16.20 0.00 6.33
N GLY A 20 -16.17 -1.25 6.83
CA GLY A 20 -16.02 -2.44 6.00
C GLY A 20 -14.59 -3.00 5.92
N SER A 21 -13.55 -2.21 6.21
CA SER A 21 -12.16 -2.71 6.33
C SER A 21 -11.99 -3.76 7.44
N LYS A 22 -12.87 -3.71 8.46
CA LYS A 22 -12.90 -4.63 9.60
C LYS A 22 -13.87 -5.82 9.42
N GLY A 23 -14.79 -5.74 8.46
CA GLY A 23 -15.89 -6.70 8.29
C GLY A 23 -15.76 -7.58 7.04
N ASN A 24 -14.96 -7.18 6.06
CA ASN A 24 -14.73 -7.95 4.84
C ASN A 24 -13.53 -8.89 5.04
N VAL A 25 -13.75 -9.94 5.85
CA VAL A 25 -12.71 -10.89 6.29
C VAL A 25 -12.04 -11.59 5.10
N ASP A 26 -12.78 -11.73 3.98
CA ASP A 26 -12.31 -12.45 2.80
C ASP A 26 -11.47 -11.58 1.84
N PHE A 27 -11.69 -10.26 1.82
CA PHE A 27 -10.95 -9.32 0.97
C PHE A 27 -10.81 -7.93 1.62
N PRO A 28 -9.87 -7.77 2.57
CA PRO A 28 -9.56 -6.48 3.21
C PRO A 28 -9.35 -5.28 2.26
N PRO A 29 -8.78 -5.44 1.04
CA PRO A 29 -8.64 -4.34 0.07
C PRO A 29 -9.95 -3.72 -0.43
N ALA A 30 -11.08 -4.44 -0.34
CA ALA A 30 -12.38 -3.96 -0.81
C ALA A 30 -12.81 -2.62 -0.19
N ALA A 31 -12.36 -2.35 1.03
CA ALA A 31 -12.69 -1.13 1.76
C ALA A 31 -11.87 0.11 1.34
N PHE A 32 -10.92 -0.06 0.42
CA PHE A 32 -10.05 0.99 -0.08
C PHE A 32 -10.31 1.30 -1.55
N PHE A 33 -9.65 2.32 -2.07
CA PHE A 33 -9.81 2.81 -3.44
C PHE A 33 -8.50 2.60 -4.21
N PRO A 34 -8.39 1.53 -5.03
CA PRO A 34 -7.16 1.22 -5.74
C PRO A 34 -6.96 2.13 -6.94
N VAL A 35 -5.69 2.44 -7.18
CA VAL A 35 -5.18 3.17 -8.34
C VAL A 35 -4.01 2.36 -8.90
N TYR A 36 -4.02 2.14 -10.21
CA TYR A 36 -2.87 1.58 -10.90
C TYR A 36 -1.79 2.66 -11.03
N LEU A 37 -0.58 2.32 -10.59
CA LEU A 37 0.63 3.11 -10.78
C LEU A 37 1.60 2.30 -11.64
N GLY A 38 1.94 2.83 -12.82
CA GLY A 38 2.95 2.26 -13.70
C GLY A 38 4.12 3.21 -13.96
N ASN A 39 5.22 2.63 -14.46
CA ASN A 39 6.45 3.36 -14.81
C ASN A 39 7.14 4.03 -13.61
N PHE A 40 7.03 3.45 -12.41
CA PHE A 40 7.63 4.02 -11.19
C PHE A 40 9.07 3.53 -10.99
N LEU A 41 10.04 4.45 -11.04
CA LEU A 41 11.46 4.11 -10.91
C LEU A 41 11.85 3.78 -9.45
N CYS A 42 12.32 2.57 -9.19
CA CYS A 42 12.80 2.18 -7.87
C CYS A 42 14.05 1.27 -7.95
N GLN A 43 15.21 1.75 -7.50
CA GLN A 43 16.46 0.98 -7.64
C GLN A 43 16.42 -0.39 -6.95
N GLN A 44 15.76 -0.45 -5.79
CA GLN A 44 15.64 -1.66 -4.99
C GLN A 44 14.16 -2.02 -4.80
N GLN A 45 13.73 -3.17 -5.32
CA GLN A 45 12.34 -3.60 -5.21
C GLN A 45 11.85 -3.70 -3.76
N GLY A 46 12.72 -4.08 -2.82
CA GLY A 46 12.38 -4.12 -1.39
C GLY A 46 12.00 -2.77 -0.78
N GLU A 47 12.39 -1.66 -1.42
CA GLU A 47 11.99 -0.30 -1.01
C GLU A 47 10.74 0.20 -1.76
N LEU A 48 10.23 -0.52 -2.77
CA LEU A 48 9.18 -0.01 -3.66
C LEU A 48 7.95 0.49 -2.91
N VAL A 49 7.46 -0.31 -1.96
CA VAL A 49 6.27 0.04 -1.15
C VAL A 49 6.48 1.35 -0.40
N SER A 50 7.62 1.51 0.28
CA SER A 50 7.89 2.72 1.07
C SER A 50 8.11 3.94 0.18
N ARG A 51 8.76 3.77 -0.97
CA ARG A 51 8.99 4.85 -1.96
C ARG A 51 7.68 5.33 -2.59
N VAL A 52 6.78 4.42 -2.92
CA VAL A 52 5.45 4.76 -3.45
C VAL A 52 4.64 5.51 -2.40
N GLN A 53 4.62 5.03 -1.15
CA GLN A 53 3.94 5.72 -0.05
C GLN A 53 4.52 7.12 0.20
N GLN A 54 5.85 7.26 0.17
CA GLN A 54 6.53 8.56 0.27
C GLN A 54 6.14 9.51 -0.86
N TYR A 55 6.12 9.03 -2.10
CA TYR A 55 5.73 9.82 -3.26
C TYR A 55 4.32 10.41 -3.08
N PHE A 56 3.33 9.58 -2.75
CA PHE A 56 1.95 10.06 -2.58
C PHE A 56 1.79 10.94 -1.34
N ALA A 57 2.45 10.62 -0.23
CA ALA A 57 2.40 11.46 0.97
C ALA A 57 2.98 12.86 0.72
N ALA A 58 4.03 12.98 -0.08
CA ALA A 58 4.60 14.26 -0.51
C ALA A 58 3.61 15.10 -1.34
N LYS A 59 2.63 14.44 -1.98
CA LYS A 59 1.53 15.08 -2.70
C LYS A 59 0.29 15.31 -1.82
N GLY A 60 0.37 14.98 -0.53
CA GLY A 60 -0.72 15.11 0.44
C GLY A 60 -1.73 13.96 0.44
N LEU A 61 -1.44 12.86 -0.29
CA LEU A 61 -2.35 11.72 -0.46
C LEU A 61 -1.90 10.54 0.41
N LEU A 62 -2.83 9.94 1.15
CA LEU A 62 -2.52 8.80 2.03
C LEU A 62 -2.70 7.46 1.31
N ALA A 63 -1.60 6.92 0.79
CA ALA A 63 -1.54 5.55 0.29
C ALA A 63 -1.49 4.55 1.46
N ARG A 64 -2.54 3.75 1.63
CA ARG A 64 -2.67 2.78 2.73
C ARG A 64 -1.99 1.46 2.45
N MET A 65 -2.07 0.97 1.22
CA MET A 65 -1.47 -0.31 0.85
C MET A 65 -0.89 -0.19 -0.55
N VAL A 66 0.19 -0.91 -0.80
CA VAL A 66 0.78 -1.03 -2.13
C VAL A 66 0.91 -2.50 -2.43
N PHE A 67 0.17 -2.97 -3.42
CA PHE A 67 0.26 -4.33 -3.92
C PHE A 67 1.19 -4.36 -5.13
N VAL A 68 2.22 -5.19 -5.03
CA VAL A 68 3.17 -5.45 -6.10
C VAL A 68 2.98 -6.90 -6.51
N ARG A 69 2.76 -7.17 -7.80
CA ARG A 69 2.59 -8.54 -8.29
C ARG A 69 3.82 -9.39 -7.96
N SER A 70 3.57 -10.67 -7.68
CA SER A 70 4.64 -11.61 -7.40
C SER A 70 5.49 -11.86 -8.66
N ALA A 71 6.79 -12.12 -8.47
CA ALA A 71 7.72 -12.36 -9.58
C ALA A 71 7.33 -13.58 -10.44
N GLN A 72 6.61 -14.54 -9.86
CA GLN A 72 6.22 -15.79 -10.51
C GLN A 72 5.04 -15.60 -11.49
N ASN A 73 4.21 -14.58 -11.27
CA ASN A 73 2.98 -14.36 -12.03
C ASN A 73 3.05 -13.14 -12.97
N ASP A 74 4.18 -12.42 -13.00
CA ASP A 74 4.34 -11.22 -13.78
C ASP A 74 5.19 -11.44 -15.04
N ALA A 75 4.53 -11.46 -16.21
CA ALA A 75 5.19 -11.54 -17.52
C ALA A 75 6.16 -10.37 -17.79
N PHE A 76 6.03 -9.26 -17.07
CA PHE A 76 6.91 -8.10 -17.18
C PHE A 76 8.07 -8.13 -16.20
N ARG A 77 8.19 -9.17 -15.37
CA ARG A 77 9.20 -9.24 -14.31
C ARG A 77 10.61 -8.95 -14.83
N ASN A 78 10.99 -9.61 -15.93
CA ASN A 78 12.31 -9.41 -16.55
C ASN A 78 12.52 -7.97 -17.03
N TYR A 79 11.47 -7.31 -17.52
CA TYR A 79 11.54 -5.90 -17.91
C TYR A 79 11.65 -4.99 -16.68
N GLN A 80 10.82 -5.21 -15.65
CA GLN A 80 10.82 -4.40 -14.42
C GLN A 80 12.16 -4.52 -13.67
N ASP A 81 12.72 -5.73 -13.56
CA ASP A 81 14.00 -5.95 -12.88
C ASP A 81 15.19 -5.30 -13.62
N ARG A 82 15.16 -5.27 -14.95
CA ARG A 82 16.22 -4.66 -15.77
C ARG A 82 16.13 -3.13 -15.77
N THR A 83 14.93 -2.60 -15.99
CA THR A 83 14.71 -1.14 -16.11
C THR A 83 14.51 -0.45 -14.77
N LYS A 84 14.26 -1.22 -13.70
CA LYS A 84 13.86 -0.73 -12.37
C LYS A 84 12.57 0.10 -12.39
N LEU A 85 11.74 -0.06 -13.41
CA LEU A 85 10.45 0.60 -13.55
C LEU A 85 9.36 -0.39 -13.20
N TYR A 86 8.67 -0.12 -12.09
CA TYR A 86 7.69 -1.04 -11.53
C TYR A 86 6.27 -0.55 -11.70
N ASP A 87 5.36 -1.54 -11.73
CA ASP A 87 3.93 -1.31 -11.70
C ASP A 87 3.32 -1.92 -10.44
N CYS A 88 2.34 -1.23 -9.85
CA CYS A 88 1.67 -1.65 -8.63
C CYS A 88 0.23 -1.11 -8.53
N LEU A 89 -0.57 -1.71 -7.65
CA LEU A 89 -1.84 -1.13 -7.21
C LEU A 89 -1.63 -0.41 -5.88
N VAL A 90 -2.07 0.84 -5.82
CA VAL A 90 -1.96 1.71 -4.66
C VAL A 90 -3.36 1.96 -4.12
N TYR A 91 -3.59 1.53 -2.89
CA TYR A 91 -4.89 1.60 -2.23
C TYR A 91 -4.95 2.85 -1.37
N PHE A 92 -5.82 3.78 -1.74
CA PHE A 92 -6.09 4.98 -0.96
C PHE A 92 -7.21 4.73 0.05
N THR A 93 -7.12 5.44 1.16
CA THR A 93 -8.14 5.44 2.21
C THR A 93 -9.43 6.12 1.79
N ARG A 94 -9.34 7.20 1.01
CA ARG A 94 -10.46 8.00 0.53
C ARG A 94 -10.60 7.86 -0.99
N GLU A 95 -11.84 7.84 -1.45
CA GLU A 95 -12.15 7.85 -2.88
C GLU A 95 -11.59 9.10 -3.56
N LEU A 96 -11.77 10.25 -2.91
CA LEU A 96 -11.28 11.54 -3.41
C LEU A 96 -9.76 11.56 -3.61
N ASP A 97 -8.99 10.88 -2.75
CA ASP A 97 -7.53 10.81 -2.90
C ASP A 97 -7.15 9.97 -4.13
N ALA A 98 -7.88 8.88 -4.39
CA ALA A 98 -7.70 8.07 -5.59
C ALA A 98 -8.07 8.87 -6.85
N LEU A 99 -9.19 9.60 -6.84
CA LEU A 99 -9.60 10.46 -7.96
C LEU A 99 -8.59 11.59 -8.22
N ASP A 100 -8.08 12.23 -7.17
CA ASP A 100 -7.08 13.27 -7.28
C ASP A 100 -5.74 12.72 -7.79
N ALA A 101 -5.34 11.51 -7.37
CA ALA A 101 -4.15 10.85 -7.90
C ALA A 101 -4.27 10.64 -9.41
N VAL A 102 -5.39 10.09 -9.89
CA VAL A 102 -5.63 9.88 -11.32
C VAL A 102 -5.68 11.21 -12.08
N LYS A 103 -6.38 12.21 -11.55
CA LYS A 103 -6.59 13.50 -12.22
C LYS A 103 -5.32 14.35 -12.30
N TYR A 104 -4.55 14.42 -11.22
CA TYR A 104 -3.46 15.39 -11.10
C TYR A 104 -2.08 14.77 -11.21
N LEU A 105 -1.91 13.48 -10.93
CA LEU A 105 -0.60 12.84 -10.90
C LEU A 105 -0.33 11.95 -12.12
N HIS A 106 -1.33 11.69 -12.97
CA HIS A 106 -1.10 11.07 -14.28
C HIS A 106 -0.09 11.92 -15.08
N ARG A 107 1.00 11.26 -15.53
CA ARG A 107 2.12 11.86 -16.27
C ARG A 107 2.95 12.86 -15.47
N ASP A 108 2.80 12.91 -14.14
CA ASP A 108 3.75 13.63 -13.29
C ASP A 108 5.14 13.00 -13.43
N LYS A 109 6.18 13.83 -13.31
CA LYS A 109 7.57 13.38 -13.44
C LYS A 109 8.10 12.89 -12.09
N TYR A 110 8.60 11.67 -12.06
CA TYR A 110 9.30 11.08 -10.92
C TYR A 110 10.66 10.54 -11.37
N HIS A 111 11.75 11.12 -10.84
CA HIS A 111 13.13 10.82 -11.24
C HIS A 111 13.36 10.76 -12.77
N GLY A 112 12.75 11.69 -13.51
CA GLY A 112 12.88 11.77 -14.97
C GLY A 112 11.90 10.90 -15.76
N HIS A 113 11.13 10.04 -15.11
CA HIS A 113 10.13 9.19 -15.75
C HIS A 113 8.72 9.75 -15.55
N ARG A 114 7.88 9.70 -16.59
CA ARG A 114 6.47 10.09 -16.52
C ARG A 114 5.63 8.92 -16.02
N LEU A 115 4.93 9.13 -14.91
CA LEU A 115 4.12 8.09 -14.29
C LEU A 115 2.83 7.82 -15.09
N ASN A 116 2.38 6.58 -15.09
CA ASN A 116 1.07 6.21 -15.61
C ASN A 116 0.15 5.90 -14.44
N ILE A 117 -0.73 6.85 -14.12
CA ILE A 117 -1.68 6.73 -13.01
C ILE A 117 -3.10 6.61 -13.57
N PHE A 118 -3.79 5.52 -13.24
CA PHE A 118 -5.11 5.17 -13.75
C PHE A 118 -5.98 4.57 -12.64
N PRO A 119 -7.30 4.52 -12.79
CA PRO A 119 -8.17 3.79 -11.85
C PRO A 119 -7.70 2.34 -11.64
N GLY A 120 -7.85 1.79 -10.44
CA GLY A 120 -7.43 0.42 -10.16
C GLY A 120 -8.49 -0.65 -10.44
N ARG A 121 -9.77 -0.26 -10.54
CA ARG A 121 -10.92 -1.16 -10.76
C ARG A 121 -11.48 -1.10 -12.17
N GLU A 122 -11.35 0.05 -12.82
CA GLU A 122 -11.87 0.27 -14.16
C GLU A 122 -10.74 0.21 -15.18
N ARG A 123 -10.98 -0.49 -16.28
CA ARG A 123 -10.01 -0.65 -17.35
C ARG A 123 -10.14 0.52 -18.32
N LEU A 124 -9.03 1.20 -18.57
CA LEU A 124 -8.95 2.24 -19.58
C LEU A 124 -8.32 1.69 -20.85
N TYR A 125 -8.77 2.21 -21.97
CA TYR A 125 -8.35 1.77 -23.29
C TYR A 125 -7.68 2.92 -24.04
N PHE A 126 -6.75 2.57 -24.91
CA PHE A 126 -6.19 3.46 -25.91
C PHE A 126 -7.22 3.79 -26.97
N GLU A 127 -7.32 5.05 -27.35
CA GLU A 127 -8.15 5.48 -28.47
C GLU A 127 -7.41 5.16 -29.78
N SER A 128 -7.94 4.24 -30.58
CA SER A 128 -7.24 3.70 -31.76
C SER A 128 -6.94 4.75 -32.83
N ASP A 129 -7.76 5.79 -32.92
CA ASP A 129 -7.60 6.92 -33.84
C ASP A 129 -6.56 7.94 -33.37
N LYS A 130 -6.09 7.85 -32.12
CA LYS A 130 -5.08 8.76 -31.52
C LYS A 130 -3.80 8.04 -31.10
N THR A 131 -3.73 6.72 -31.28
CA THR A 131 -2.66 5.88 -30.74
C THR A 131 -1.85 5.18 -31.83
N VAL A 132 -0.53 5.17 -31.64
CA VAL A 132 0.42 4.42 -32.47
C VAL A 132 1.17 3.38 -31.65
N ASP A 133 1.54 2.30 -32.33
CA ASP A 133 2.46 1.26 -31.89
C ASP A 133 3.87 1.60 -32.39
N VAL A 134 4.76 1.82 -31.42
CA VAL A 134 6.17 2.12 -31.60
C VAL A 134 6.97 0.87 -31.24
N ARG A 135 7.45 0.17 -32.28
CA ARG A 135 8.24 -1.06 -32.11
C ARG A 135 9.73 -0.79 -32.10
N GLN A 136 10.19 0.13 -32.92
CA GLN A 136 11.61 0.42 -33.07
C GLN A 136 11.84 1.90 -33.36
N LEU A 137 12.86 2.47 -32.70
CA LEU A 137 13.35 3.82 -32.96
C LEU A 137 14.89 3.79 -33.03
N PRO A 138 15.53 4.55 -33.94
CA PRO A 138 16.97 4.64 -34.03
C PRO A 138 17.61 5.07 -32.71
N GLY A 139 18.58 4.28 -32.23
CA GLY A 139 19.29 4.52 -30.98
C GLY A 139 18.51 4.11 -29.72
N VAL A 140 17.31 3.55 -29.86
CA VAL A 140 16.51 3.00 -28.75
C VAL A 140 16.46 1.48 -28.90
N THR A 141 17.03 0.77 -27.94
CA THR A 141 17.03 -0.69 -27.95
C THR A 141 15.66 -1.21 -27.50
N GLU A 142 15.31 -2.44 -27.87
CA GLU A 142 14.04 -3.07 -27.47
C GLU A 142 13.86 -3.12 -25.95
N ASN A 143 14.97 -3.18 -25.21
CA ASN A 143 15.01 -3.24 -23.75
C ASN A 143 14.99 -1.85 -23.08
N ALA A 144 14.95 -0.76 -23.86
CA ALA A 144 14.93 0.58 -23.30
C ALA A 144 13.61 0.87 -22.57
N SER A 145 13.65 1.85 -21.67
CA SER A 145 12.49 2.29 -20.92
C SER A 145 11.42 2.90 -21.82
N THR A 146 10.16 2.84 -21.40
CA THR A 146 9.04 3.56 -22.04
C THR A 146 9.34 5.05 -22.23
N GLU A 147 10.02 5.67 -21.27
CA GLU A 147 10.45 7.09 -21.35
C GLU A 147 11.41 7.34 -22.51
N SER A 148 12.35 6.43 -22.77
CA SER A 148 13.31 6.55 -23.86
C SER A 148 12.65 6.52 -25.25
N PHE A 149 11.58 5.72 -25.39
CA PHE A 149 10.77 5.72 -26.60
C PHE A 149 10.01 7.02 -26.76
N GLU A 150 9.37 7.48 -25.68
CA GLU A 150 8.62 8.73 -25.67
C GLU A 150 9.50 9.93 -26.01
N ASP A 151 10.61 10.12 -25.29
CA ASP A 151 11.49 11.29 -25.46
C ASP A 151 12.09 11.32 -26.87
N LYS A 152 12.44 10.15 -27.43
CA LYS A 152 12.94 10.05 -28.80
C LYS A 152 11.85 10.43 -29.81
N LEU A 153 10.63 9.92 -29.65
CA LEU A 153 9.51 10.22 -30.53
C LEU A 153 9.11 11.70 -30.45
N VAL A 154 9.03 12.27 -29.26
CA VAL A 154 8.74 13.69 -29.05
C VAL A 154 9.84 14.56 -29.67
N LYS A 155 11.11 14.15 -29.58
CA LYS A 155 12.22 14.86 -30.23
C LYS A 155 12.11 14.91 -31.75
N ILE A 156 11.58 13.86 -32.38
CA ILE A 156 11.40 13.77 -33.83
C ILE A 156 10.16 14.53 -34.28
N THR A 157 9.03 14.25 -33.63
CA THR A 157 7.71 14.71 -34.07
C THR A 157 7.37 16.10 -33.54
N ALA A 158 8.03 16.56 -32.48
CA ALA A 158 7.67 17.74 -31.70
C ALA A 158 6.23 17.70 -31.12
N GLU A 159 5.57 16.55 -31.15
CA GLU A 159 4.17 16.42 -30.76
C GLU A 159 3.98 16.00 -29.31
N ARG A 160 2.89 16.47 -28.71
CA ARG A 160 2.58 16.20 -27.30
C ARG A 160 1.99 14.81 -27.13
N VAL A 161 2.64 14.01 -26.30
CA VAL A 161 2.16 12.69 -25.86
C VAL A 161 1.29 12.81 -24.61
N VAL A 162 0.06 12.31 -24.69
CA VAL A 162 -0.87 12.23 -23.55
C VAL A 162 -0.60 11.01 -22.72
N CYS A 163 -0.38 9.85 -23.35
CA CYS A 163 -0.10 8.60 -22.65
C CYS A 163 0.98 7.80 -23.39
N CYS A 164 1.90 7.20 -22.65
CA CYS A 164 2.89 6.27 -23.19
C CYS A 164 2.96 5.06 -22.28
N ALA A 165 2.62 3.87 -22.78
CA ALA A 165 2.61 2.65 -21.98
C ALA A 165 3.22 1.47 -22.74
N ARG A 166 3.92 0.60 -22.01
CA ARG A 166 4.45 -0.64 -22.54
C ARG A 166 3.57 -1.80 -22.09
N ASN A 167 2.75 -2.30 -23.02
CA ASN A 167 1.76 -3.36 -22.75
C ASN A 167 2.17 -4.75 -23.19
N SER A 168 3.28 -4.85 -23.92
CA SER A 168 4.02 -6.09 -24.11
C SER A 168 5.52 -5.80 -24.05
N PRO A 169 6.38 -6.79 -23.82
CA PRO A 169 7.82 -6.56 -23.80
C PRO A 169 8.39 -5.94 -25.07
N GLN A 170 7.72 -6.06 -26.23
CA GLN A 170 8.17 -5.56 -27.53
C GLN A 170 7.31 -4.40 -28.07
N ARG A 171 6.31 -3.93 -27.33
CA ARG A 171 5.33 -2.96 -27.83
C ARG A 171 5.21 -1.78 -26.88
N VAL A 172 5.54 -0.59 -27.39
CA VAL A 172 5.27 0.68 -26.72
C VAL A 172 4.14 1.37 -27.47
N LEU A 173 3.08 1.69 -26.75
CA LEU A 173 1.95 2.43 -27.28
C LEU A 173 2.05 3.89 -26.86
N VAL A 174 1.84 4.78 -27.83
CA VAL A 174 1.88 6.23 -27.64
C VAL A 174 0.58 6.84 -28.12
N GLU A 175 -0.12 7.54 -27.24
CA GLU A 175 -1.37 8.24 -27.52
C GLU A 175 -1.12 9.75 -27.54
N PHE A 176 -1.62 10.39 -28.59
CA PHE A 176 -1.53 11.83 -28.80
C PHE A 176 -2.81 12.54 -28.32
N GLY A 177 -2.78 13.87 -28.29
CA GLY A 177 -3.92 14.69 -27.85
C GLY A 177 -5.18 14.48 -28.66
N ASP A 178 -5.02 14.33 -29.98
CA ASP A 178 -6.10 14.16 -30.93
C ASP A 178 -5.60 13.44 -32.20
N HIS A 179 -6.54 13.17 -33.11
CA HIS A 179 -6.28 12.45 -34.35
C HIS A 179 -5.33 13.22 -35.28
N GLU A 180 -5.49 14.54 -35.40
CA GLU A 180 -4.66 15.37 -36.28
C GLU A 180 -3.20 15.38 -35.83
N LYS A 181 -2.98 15.46 -34.52
CA LYS A 181 -1.67 15.40 -33.87
C LYS A 181 -1.01 14.05 -34.07
N MET A 182 -1.77 12.96 -33.96
CA MET A 182 -1.29 11.62 -34.28
C MET A 182 -0.86 11.53 -35.76
N MET A 183 -1.70 12.04 -36.67
CA MET A 183 -1.41 12.02 -38.11
C MET A 183 -0.15 12.80 -38.48
N GLN A 184 0.02 14.00 -37.90
CA GLN A 184 1.23 14.82 -38.07
C GLN A 184 2.48 14.08 -37.57
N ALA A 185 2.39 13.47 -36.38
CA ALA A 185 3.48 12.68 -35.82
C ALA A 185 3.87 11.49 -36.72
N VAL A 186 2.89 10.80 -37.30
CA VAL A 186 3.13 9.70 -38.26
C VAL A 186 3.77 10.20 -39.54
N GLU A 187 3.32 11.32 -40.09
CA GLU A 187 3.88 11.91 -41.31
C GLU A 187 5.34 12.32 -41.12
N ILE A 188 5.66 13.02 -40.04
CA ILE A 188 7.03 13.44 -39.69
C ILE A 188 7.91 12.21 -39.44
N ALA A 189 7.42 11.23 -38.68
CA ALA A 189 8.15 9.99 -38.42
C ALA A 189 8.47 9.23 -39.72
N ASN A 190 7.53 9.18 -40.68
CA ASN A 190 7.75 8.54 -41.97
C ASN A 190 8.82 9.27 -42.81
N GLN A 191 8.91 10.60 -42.74
CA GLN A 191 9.98 11.36 -43.40
C GLN A 191 11.37 10.97 -42.86
N ASP A 192 11.45 10.67 -41.57
CA ASP A 192 12.63 10.14 -40.88
C ASP A 192 12.81 8.61 -41.02
N LYS A 193 12.03 7.96 -41.90
CA LYS A 193 12.03 6.50 -42.16
C LYS A 193 11.70 5.66 -40.93
N LEU A 194 10.86 6.20 -40.04
CA LEU A 194 10.37 5.52 -38.86
C LEU A 194 8.96 5.01 -39.10
N TYR A 195 8.78 3.71 -38.90
CA TYR A 195 7.47 3.10 -39.07
C TYR A 195 6.70 3.11 -37.75
N LEU A 196 5.65 3.94 -37.69
CA LEU A 196 4.67 3.95 -36.61
C LEU A 196 3.42 3.21 -37.10
N ALA A 197 3.07 2.11 -36.44
CA ALA A 197 1.90 1.33 -36.83
C ALA A 197 0.65 1.85 -36.10
N ARG A 198 -0.50 1.92 -36.78
CA ARG A 198 -1.77 2.12 -36.08
C ARG A 198 -2.14 0.88 -35.28
N ILE A 199 -2.87 1.07 -34.19
CA ILE A 199 -3.42 -0.06 -33.43
C ILE A 199 -4.78 -0.48 -34.04
N PRO A 200 -5.02 -1.78 -34.27
CA PRO A 200 -6.22 -2.24 -34.98
C PRO A 200 -7.47 -2.35 -34.09
N THR A 201 -7.28 -2.43 -32.77
CA THR A 201 -8.34 -2.69 -31.79
C THR A 201 -8.04 -1.97 -30.49
N ASP A 202 -9.01 -1.95 -29.59
CA ASP A 202 -8.85 -1.42 -28.26
C ASP A 202 -7.79 -2.21 -27.49
N VAL A 203 -6.78 -1.49 -27.00
CA VAL A 203 -5.71 -2.04 -26.15
C VAL A 203 -5.76 -1.33 -24.80
N TRP A 204 -5.62 -2.07 -23.71
CA TRP A 204 -5.69 -1.53 -22.36
C TRP A 204 -4.51 -0.62 -22.01
N LYS A 205 -4.73 0.47 -21.28
CA LYS A 205 -3.64 1.35 -20.79
C LYS A 205 -2.91 0.74 -19.58
N GLN A 206 -3.64 0.02 -18.72
CA GLN A 206 -3.08 -0.70 -17.58
C GLN A 206 -2.67 -2.12 -17.96
N ARG A 207 -1.54 -2.58 -17.42
CA ARG A 207 -1.15 -4.00 -17.54
C ARG A 207 -2.06 -4.94 -16.75
N PHE A 208 -2.59 -4.45 -15.62
CA PHE A 208 -3.53 -5.18 -14.79
C PHE A 208 -4.40 -4.23 -13.98
N ILE A 209 -5.60 -4.67 -13.63
CA ILE A 209 -6.51 -4.05 -12.65
C ILE A 209 -6.69 -4.97 -11.45
N GLU A 210 -7.33 -4.49 -10.38
CA GLU A 210 -7.60 -5.26 -9.14
C GLU A 210 -8.24 -6.62 -9.43
N GLN A 211 -9.21 -6.67 -10.34
CA GLN A 211 -9.89 -7.89 -10.76
C GLN A 211 -8.94 -8.93 -11.38
N ASP A 212 -7.97 -8.49 -12.18
CA ASP A 212 -7.02 -9.40 -12.86
C ASP A 212 -6.10 -10.14 -11.85
N VAL A 213 -5.89 -9.54 -10.68
CA VAL A 213 -4.92 -9.99 -9.66
C VAL A 213 -5.56 -10.30 -8.31
N GLU A 214 -6.89 -10.39 -8.26
CA GLU A 214 -7.65 -10.56 -7.02
C GLU A 214 -7.20 -11.80 -6.23
N GLY A 215 -6.96 -12.91 -6.93
CA GLY A 215 -6.43 -14.14 -6.31
C GLY A 215 -5.03 -13.97 -5.72
N GLU A 216 -4.15 -13.20 -6.37
CA GLU A 216 -2.82 -12.90 -5.83
C GLU A 216 -2.92 -11.99 -4.60
N ILE A 217 -3.82 -11.02 -4.63
CA ILE A 217 -4.07 -10.10 -3.53
C ILE A 217 -4.59 -10.89 -2.30
N ARG A 218 -5.55 -11.80 -2.48
CA ARG A 218 -6.09 -12.65 -1.39
C ARG A 218 -5.02 -13.51 -0.72
N CYS A 219 -4.03 -13.97 -1.48
CA CYS A 219 -2.92 -14.77 -0.97
C CYS A 219 -1.79 -13.91 -0.37
N ALA A 220 -1.75 -12.61 -0.65
CA ALA A 220 -0.71 -11.73 -0.14
C ALA A 220 -0.91 -11.46 1.37
N LYS A 221 0.19 -11.46 2.13
CA LYS A 221 0.19 -11.00 3.53
C LYS A 221 0.21 -9.48 3.59
N ILE A 222 -0.88 -8.87 3.15
CA ILE A 222 -1.03 -7.43 2.93
C ILE A 222 -0.74 -6.60 4.19
N ASP A 223 -0.96 -7.19 5.38
CA ASP A 223 -0.72 -6.62 6.71
C ASP A 223 0.74 -6.12 6.91
N GLN A 224 1.69 -6.61 6.10
CA GLN A 224 3.11 -6.25 6.17
C GLN A 224 3.46 -4.95 5.44
N HIS A 225 2.52 -4.36 4.70
CA HIS A 225 2.77 -3.22 3.79
C HIS A 225 2.06 -1.92 4.21
N LEU A 226 1.66 -1.82 5.48
CA LEU A 226 1.02 -0.63 6.02
C LEU A 226 2.01 0.57 6.07
N PRO A 227 1.57 1.81 5.80
CA PRO A 227 2.42 2.99 5.83
C PRO A 227 3.04 3.20 7.20
N ASN A 228 4.26 3.73 7.21
CA ASN A 228 4.99 4.08 8.43
C ASN A 228 4.11 4.94 9.37
N ILE A 229 4.18 4.65 10.66
CA ILE A 229 3.35 5.27 11.70
C ILE A 229 3.60 6.78 11.83
N LEU A 230 4.84 7.24 11.61
CA LEU A 230 5.22 8.65 11.62
C LEU A 230 4.66 9.38 10.40
N LEU A 231 4.60 8.70 9.25
CA LEU A 231 3.97 9.22 8.03
C LEU A 231 2.47 9.46 8.24
N GLN A 232 1.78 8.49 8.84
CA GLN A 232 0.35 8.61 9.16
C GLN A 232 0.09 9.79 10.12
N ARG A 233 0.92 9.93 11.17
CA ARG A 233 0.80 11.00 12.16
C ARG A 233 1.03 12.38 11.55
N ALA A 234 2.06 12.53 10.73
CA ALA A 234 2.35 13.82 10.09
C ALA A 234 1.23 14.23 9.11
N LEU A 235 0.66 13.29 8.36
CA LEU A 235 -0.50 13.55 7.51
C LEU A 235 -1.77 13.89 8.32
N TYR A 236 -1.99 13.22 9.46
CA TYR A 236 -3.10 13.52 10.38
C TYR A 236 -3.03 14.94 10.94
N GLU A 237 -1.81 15.39 11.28
CA GLU A 237 -1.53 16.70 11.83
C GLU A 237 -1.43 17.79 10.74
N GLY A 238 -1.70 17.46 9.47
CA GLY A 238 -1.63 18.40 8.34
C GLY A 238 -0.22 18.87 8.00
N ARG A 239 0.82 18.16 8.47
CA ARG A 239 2.22 18.49 8.19
C ARG A 239 2.59 18.01 6.80
N VAL A 240 3.20 18.89 5.99
CA VAL A 240 3.82 18.52 4.72
C VAL A 240 5.09 17.73 5.03
N ILE A 241 5.19 16.52 4.49
CA ILE A 241 6.30 15.63 4.79
C ILE A 241 7.35 15.78 3.70
N ASP A 242 8.58 16.12 4.11
CA ASP A 242 9.70 16.16 3.19
C ASP A 242 10.09 14.72 2.81
N VAL A 243 10.08 14.45 1.51
CA VAL A 243 10.42 13.16 0.90
C VAL A 243 11.89 12.78 1.16
N THR A 244 12.72 13.76 1.53
CA THR A 244 14.16 13.58 1.77
C THR A 244 14.50 13.31 3.25
N ASP A 245 13.58 13.57 4.18
CA ASP A 245 13.82 13.36 5.61
C ASP A 245 13.77 11.88 5.99
N ARG A 246 14.93 11.22 5.97
CA ARG A 246 15.09 9.81 6.32
C ARG A 246 14.70 9.46 7.76
N THR A 247 14.52 10.43 8.66
CA THR A 247 14.24 10.18 10.09
C THR A 247 12.80 9.72 10.33
N VAL A 248 11.85 10.20 9.52
CA VAL A 248 10.43 9.81 9.54
C VAL A 248 10.22 8.36 9.04
N TYR A 249 11.23 7.78 8.39
CA TYR A 249 11.06 6.54 7.61
C TYR A 249 11.96 5.38 8.04
N LYS A 250 12.78 5.53 9.09
CA LYS A 250 13.49 4.37 9.66
C LYS A 250 12.45 3.44 10.30
N PRO A 251 12.47 2.13 10.01
CA PRO A 251 11.75 1.17 10.82
C PRO A 251 12.26 1.35 12.26
N THR A 252 11.36 1.62 13.20
CA THR A 252 11.70 1.69 14.61
C THR A 252 12.43 0.40 14.97
N ARG A 253 13.69 0.52 15.42
CA ARG A 253 14.48 -0.62 15.88
C ARG A 253 13.62 -1.39 16.87
N ARG A 254 13.35 -2.67 16.58
CA ARG A 254 12.65 -3.59 17.49
C ARG A 254 13.23 -3.43 18.89
N ALA A 255 12.37 -3.19 19.86
CA ALA A 255 12.72 -3.18 21.26
C ALA A 255 13.53 -4.45 21.63
N VAL A 256 14.53 -4.25 22.47
CA VAL A 256 15.54 -5.22 22.90
C VAL A 256 14.89 -6.53 23.36
N VAL A 257 15.36 -7.64 22.80
CA VAL A 257 14.79 -9.00 22.89
C VAL A 257 14.85 -9.63 24.30
N GLY A 258 15.46 -8.94 25.29
CA GLY A 258 15.67 -9.47 26.64
C GLY A 258 14.41 -9.60 27.51
N ASP A 259 13.42 -8.71 27.38
CA ASP A 259 12.28 -8.61 28.32
C ASP A 259 11.05 -9.47 27.95
N LEU A 260 11.08 -10.14 26.80
CA LEU A 260 9.93 -10.89 26.29
C LEU A 260 9.92 -12.36 26.73
N HIS A 261 10.97 -12.87 27.36
CA HIS A 261 11.06 -14.28 27.75
C HIS A 261 10.03 -14.65 28.82
N TYR A 262 10.01 -13.91 29.92
CA TYR A 262 9.06 -14.12 31.03
C TYR A 262 7.59 -13.98 30.58
N VAL A 263 7.30 -13.01 29.70
CA VAL A 263 5.96 -12.83 29.12
C VAL A 263 5.57 -14.01 28.22
N ARG A 264 6.50 -14.53 27.41
CA ARG A 264 6.24 -15.69 26.54
C ARG A 264 6.00 -16.96 27.34
N GLU A 265 6.73 -17.18 28.43
CA GLU A 265 6.54 -18.33 29.32
C GLU A 265 5.20 -18.28 30.04
N ALA A 266 4.84 -17.13 30.61
CA ALA A 266 3.54 -16.96 31.27
C ALA A 266 2.37 -17.13 30.29
N MET A 267 2.49 -16.58 29.07
CA MET A 267 1.47 -16.75 28.01
C MET A 267 1.37 -18.20 27.51
N ARG A 268 2.47 -18.96 27.51
CA ARG A 268 2.47 -20.39 27.19
C ARG A 268 1.73 -21.17 28.28
N HIS A 269 2.05 -20.92 29.55
CA HIS A 269 1.43 -21.58 30.68
C HIS A 269 -0.09 -21.34 30.76
N MET A 270 -0.55 -20.11 30.51
CA MET A 270 -2.00 -19.81 30.46
C MET A 270 -2.73 -20.51 29.30
N ARG A 271 -2.06 -20.78 28.17
CA ARG A 271 -2.64 -21.57 27.07
C ARG A 271 -2.78 -23.04 27.44
N GLU A 272 -1.81 -23.58 28.19
CA GLU A 272 -1.86 -24.95 28.70
C GLU A 272 -3.02 -25.12 29.67
N LEU A 273 -3.16 -24.23 30.65
CA LEU A 273 -4.31 -24.21 31.58
C LEU A 273 -5.66 -24.08 30.86
N ALA A 274 -5.73 -23.23 29.82
CA ALA A 274 -6.94 -23.11 29.00
C ALA A 274 -7.27 -24.42 28.26
N LYS A 275 -6.25 -25.10 27.72
CA LYS A 275 -6.41 -26.38 27.02
C LYS A 275 -6.86 -27.49 27.98
N GLU A 276 -6.27 -27.58 29.16
CA GLU A 276 -6.66 -28.53 30.21
C GLU A 276 -8.13 -28.36 30.63
N ARG A 277 -8.59 -27.10 30.66
CA ARG A 277 -9.98 -26.75 31.00
C ARG A 277 -10.92 -26.71 29.79
N GLN A 278 -10.45 -27.13 28.62
CA GLN A 278 -11.22 -27.16 27.36
C GLN A 278 -11.81 -25.79 26.96
N LEU A 279 -11.08 -24.72 27.22
CA LEU A 279 -11.46 -23.35 26.90
C LEU A 279 -10.78 -22.90 25.59
N ASP A 280 -11.58 -22.48 24.60
CA ASP A 280 -11.05 -21.89 23.35
C ASP A 280 -10.55 -20.46 23.62
N VAL A 281 -9.25 -20.36 23.93
CA VAL A 281 -8.58 -19.10 24.20
C VAL A 281 -7.64 -18.72 23.04
N LYS A 282 -7.99 -17.63 22.37
CA LYS A 282 -7.20 -17.01 21.30
C LYS A 282 -6.63 -15.69 21.80
N PHE A 283 -5.45 -15.75 22.41
CA PHE A 283 -4.75 -14.57 22.94
C PHE A 283 -4.50 -13.45 21.92
N GLN A 284 -4.43 -13.79 20.63
CA GLN A 284 -4.31 -12.81 19.53
C GLN A 284 -5.58 -11.95 19.36
N LEU A 285 -6.73 -12.44 19.84
CA LEU A 285 -8.03 -11.78 19.72
C LEU A 285 -8.38 -10.88 20.91
N LEU A 286 -7.54 -10.82 21.95
CA LEU A 286 -7.74 -9.93 23.11
C LEU A 286 -7.66 -8.45 22.76
N MET A 287 -7.24 -8.12 21.54
CA MET A 287 -7.07 -6.76 21.04
C MET A 287 -8.26 -6.26 20.22
N PHE A 288 -9.38 -7.01 20.16
CA PHE A 288 -10.54 -6.65 19.34
C PHE A 288 -11.85 -6.53 20.14
N PRO A 289 -12.88 -5.85 19.60
CA PRO A 289 -14.13 -5.54 20.31
C PRO A 289 -14.95 -6.76 20.80
N ASP A 290 -14.77 -7.94 20.20
CA ASP A 290 -15.40 -9.20 20.64
C ASP A 290 -14.58 -9.97 21.69
N SER A 291 -13.59 -9.33 22.31
CA SER A 291 -12.69 -9.92 23.30
C SER A 291 -13.39 -10.36 24.59
N ARG A 292 -14.61 -9.91 24.91
CA ARG A 292 -15.30 -10.25 26.17
C ARG A 292 -15.42 -11.76 26.40
N LYS A 293 -15.74 -12.54 25.37
CA LYS A 293 -15.83 -14.02 25.47
C LYS A 293 -14.45 -14.63 25.72
N GLN A 294 -13.43 -14.12 25.06
CA GLN A 294 -12.03 -14.55 25.21
C GLN A 294 -11.46 -14.19 26.59
N LEU A 295 -11.80 -13.01 27.10
CA LEU A 295 -11.41 -12.50 28.43
C LEU A 295 -12.04 -13.35 29.55
N LEU A 296 -13.32 -13.71 29.42
CA LEU A 296 -13.98 -14.61 30.35
C LEU A 296 -13.35 -16.02 30.32
N SER A 297 -12.99 -16.51 29.13
CA SER A 297 -12.28 -17.79 29.01
C SER A 297 -10.89 -17.75 29.67
N ILE A 298 -10.15 -16.65 29.57
CA ILE A 298 -8.84 -16.50 30.25
C ILE A 298 -9.01 -16.43 31.76
N ALA A 299 -9.93 -15.60 32.26
CA ALA A 299 -10.21 -15.49 33.69
C ALA A 299 -10.66 -16.84 34.28
N ARG A 300 -11.44 -17.63 33.52
CA ARG A 300 -11.82 -19.00 33.90
C ARG A 300 -10.65 -19.98 33.79
N ALA A 301 -9.74 -19.80 32.83
CA ALA A 301 -8.58 -20.65 32.66
C ALA A 301 -7.57 -20.50 33.82
N VAL A 302 -7.37 -19.27 34.31
CA VAL A 302 -6.39 -19.00 35.37
C VAL A 302 -6.93 -19.14 36.78
N ARG A 303 -8.26 -19.23 36.98
CA ARG A 303 -8.90 -19.31 38.30
C ARG A 303 -8.30 -20.45 39.13
N GLY A 304 -7.79 -20.15 40.32
CA GLY A 304 -7.20 -21.12 41.25
C GLY A 304 -5.71 -21.43 41.01
N ASP A 305 -5.10 -20.90 39.94
CA ASP A 305 -3.65 -20.97 39.74
C ASP A 305 -2.98 -19.69 40.25
N GLN A 306 -2.27 -19.78 41.37
CA GLN A 306 -1.67 -18.61 42.03
C GLN A 306 -0.64 -17.88 41.14
N LYS A 307 0.12 -18.60 40.32
CA LYS A 307 1.18 -18.00 39.48
C LYS A 307 0.57 -17.28 38.28
N ALA A 308 -0.42 -17.88 37.62
CA ALA A 308 -1.11 -17.27 36.49
C ALA A 308 -1.99 -16.09 36.91
N GLU A 309 -2.65 -16.18 38.06
CA GLU A 309 -3.41 -15.05 38.62
C GLU A 309 -2.50 -13.88 39.00
N ALA A 310 -1.38 -14.14 39.69
CA ALA A 310 -0.40 -13.11 40.05
C ALA A 310 0.21 -12.45 38.81
N PHE A 311 0.49 -13.24 37.76
CA PHE A 311 0.95 -12.70 36.48
C PHE A 311 -0.10 -11.77 35.86
N LEU A 312 -1.37 -12.16 35.76
CA LEU A 312 -2.41 -11.28 35.19
C LEU A 312 -2.64 -10.00 36.00
N GLN A 313 -2.48 -10.08 37.33
CA GLN A 313 -2.57 -8.91 38.21
C GLN A 313 -1.40 -7.94 38.06
N THR A 314 -0.21 -8.44 37.74
CA THR A 314 1.01 -7.64 37.61
C THR A 314 1.39 -7.32 36.17
N TYR A 315 0.76 -7.99 35.19
CA TYR A 315 1.04 -7.84 33.78
C TYR A 315 0.86 -6.38 33.36
N ARG A 316 1.96 -5.84 32.82
CA ARG A 316 2.00 -4.63 32.03
C ARG A 316 2.47 -5.03 30.65
N ALA A 317 1.74 -4.62 29.63
CA ALA A 317 2.15 -4.95 28.29
C ALA A 317 3.52 -4.33 27.97
N PRO A 318 4.42 -5.02 27.26
CA PRO A 318 5.79 -4.53 27.02
C PRO A 318 5.85 -3.13 26.40
N TRP A 319 4.85 -2.74 25.61
CA TRP A 319 4.75 -1.42 25.00
C TRP A 319 4.35 -0.30 25.98
N GLN A 320 3.84 -0.62 27.17
CA GLN A 320 3.50 0.35 28.23
C GLN A 320 4.72 0.91 28.96
N VAL A 321 5.86 0.22 28.88
CA VAL A 321 7.15 0.67 29.44
C VAL A 321 7.77 1.78 28.56
N ILE A 322 7.30 1.91 27.32
CA ILE A 322 7.82 2.84 26.31
C ILE A 322 6.90 4.08 26.17
N LYS A 323 6.26 4.50 27.27
CA LYS A 323 5.16 5.48 27.26
C LYS A 323 5.50 6.83 26.60
N ASN A 324 6.78 7.19 26.53
CA ASN A 324 7.25 8.45 25.96
C ASN A 324 7.43 8.43 24.43
N ASP A 325 7.31 7.26 23.78
CA ASP A 325 7.45 7.10 22.32
C ASP A 325 6.19 6.53 21.65
N LEU A 326 5.07 6.43 22.38
CA LEU A 326 3.82 5.88 21.84
C LEU A 326 3.08 6.92 20.99
N ILE A 327 2.54 6.49 19.85
CA ILE A 327 1.62 7.33 19.08
C ILE A 327 0.18 7.21 19.61
N LEU A 328 -0.71 8.15 19.26
CA LEU A 328 -2.08 8.22 19.79
C LEU A 328 -2.90 6.92 19.66
N VAL A 329 -2.66 6.10 18.62
CA VAL A 329 -3.32 4.78 18.47
C VAL A 329 -2.72 3.73 19.42
N GLU A 330 -1.43 3.79 19.68
CA GLU A 330 -0.79 2.96 20.70
C GLU A 330 -1.17 3.45 22.09
N GLU A 331 -1.37 4.75 22.30
CA GLU A 331 -1.94 5.31 23.53
C GLU A 331 -3.40 4.85 23.70
N GLN A 332 -4.23 4.90 22.66
CA GLN A 332 -5.61 4.38 22.70
C GLN A 332 -5.64 2.86 22.87
N HIS A 333 -4.75 2.10 22.22
CA HIS A 333 -4.59 0.67 22.46
C HIS A 333 -4.06 0.39 23.87
N VAL A 334 -3.19 1.23 24.42
CA VAL A 334 -2.75 1.14 25.80
C VAL A 334 -3.89 1.44 26.76
N VAL A 335 -4.74 2.43 26.47
CA VAL A 335 -5.93 2.76 27.26
C VAL A 335 -6.93 1.60 27.19
N LEU A 336 -7.32 1.14 26.01
CA LEU A 336 -8.21 -0.02 25.83
C LEU A 336 -7.65 -1.29 26.47
N HIS A 337 -6.36 -1.57 26.29
CA HIS A 337 -5.69 -2.70 26.93
C HIS A 337 -5.66 -2.54 28.46
N ASN A 338 -5.40 -1.34 28.98
CA ASN A 338 -5.44 -1.07 30.41
C ASN A 338 -6.83 -1.22 30.99
N ASP A 339 -7.86 -0.71 30.31
CA ASP A 339 -9.25 -0.84 30.73
C ASP A 339 -9.66 -2.32 30.76
N VAL A 340 -9.23 -3.10 29.76
CA VAL A 340 -9.44 -4.54 29.70
C VAL A 340 -8.67 -5.27 30.81
N MET A 341 -7.42 -4.91 31.08
CA MET A 341 -6.63 -5.52 32.15
C MET A 341 -7.16 -5.15 33.53
N GLN A 342 -7.62 -3.91 33.73
CA GLN A 342 -8.26 -3.45 34.96
C GLN A 342 -9.59 -4.17 35.19
N TYR A 343 -10.40 -4.33 34.15
CA TYR A 343 -11.62 -5.13 34.18
C TYR A 343 -11.31 -6.60 34.51
N MET A 344 -10.25 -7.20 33.93
CA MET A 344 -9.84 -8.57 34.28
C MET A 344 -9.40 -8.71 35.74
N ARG A 345 -8.67 -7.73 36.28
CA ARG A 345 -8.27 -7.73 37.71
C ARG A 345 -9.50 -7.70 38.62
N GLN A 346 -10.45 -6.82 38.34
CA GLN A 346 -11.72 -6.75 39.06
C GLN A 346 -12.52 -8.05 38.94
N LEU A 347 -12.52 -8.69 37.76
CA LEU A 347 -13.23 -9.94 37.55
C LEU A 347 -12.60 -11.10 38.33
N VAL A 348 -11.27 -11.19 38.36
CA VAL A 348 -10.52 -12.17 39.17
C VAL A 348 -10.77 -11.93 40.67
N GLU A 349 -10.80 -10.68 41.14
CA GLU A 349 -11.12 -10.34 42.53
C GLU A 349 -12.57 -10.67 42.90
N ASN A 350 -13.53 -10.41 42.01
CA ASN A 350 -14.94 -10.73 42.23
C ASN A 350 -15.21 -12.23 42.21
N ILE A 351 -14.46 -13.01 41.41
CA ILE A 351 -14.52 -14.47 41.36
C ILE A 351 -13.90 -15.13 42.62
N LYS A 352 -13.08 -14.39 43.38
CA LYS A 352 -12.50 -14.81 44.67
C LYS A 352 -13.44 -14.59 45.86
N ARG A 353 -14.47 -13.76 45.71
CA ARG A 353 -15.52 -13.62 46.74
C ARG A 353 -16.55 -14.74 46.53
N PRO A 354 -16.85 -15.55 47.56
CA PRO A 354 -17.75 -16.71 47.45
C PRO A 354 -19.16 -16.31 47.04
#